data_AF-A0A941HTP9-F1
#
_entry.id   AF-A0A941HTP9-F1
#
_cell.length_a   1.000
_cell.length_b   1.000
_cell.length_c   1.000
_cell.angle_alpha   90.00
_cell.angle_beta   90.00
_cell.angle_gamma   90.00
#
_symmetry.space_group_name_H-M   'P 1'
#
loop_
_entity.id
_entity.type
_entity.pdbx_description
1 polymer ?
#
loop_
_entity_poly.entity_id
_entity_poly.type
_entity_poly.pdbx_seq_one_letter_code
_entity_poly.pdbx_strand_id
1 'polypeptide(L)'
;MASSTGVGKRCPNCGETNYYTARSRRKGMFIAMLSNLFVLVLNFFDVSMAISIGILVILLIGYYLLIPFLFELTNHEEPLW
;
A
#
# COMPACT_ATOMS: atom_id res chain seq x y z
N MET A 1 -22.88 8.79 17.56
CA MET A 1 -22.12 8.85 16.29
C MET A 1 -20.77 8.19 16.57
N ALA A 2 -20.66 6.90 16.29
CA ALA A 2 -19.40 6.18 16.52
C ALA A 2 -18.41 6.62 15.44
N SER A 3 -17.32 7.28 15.85
CA SER A 3 -16.25 7.69 14.94
C SER A 3 -15.47 6.44 14.51
N SER A 4 -15.86 5.86 13.38
CA SER A 4 -15.11 4.85 12.65
C SER A 4 -13.81 5.52 12.16
N THR A 5 -12.69 5.17 12.77
CA THR A 5 -11.36 5.77 12.50
C THR A 5 -10.77 5.37 11.14
N GLY A 6 -11.49 4.59 10.32
CA GLY A 6 -11.08 4.24 8.96
C GLY A 6 -11.25 5.39 7.97
N VAL A 7 -10.18 5.74 7.25
CA VAL A 7 -10.25 6.67 6.10
C VAL A 7 -10.92 5.94 4.93
N GLY A 8 -12.24 5.88 4.96
CA GLY A 8 -13.06 5.40 3.86
C GLY A 8 -13.14 6.44 2.74
N LYS A 9 -13.23 5.97 1.49
CA LYS A 9 -13.46 6.82 0.31
C LYS A 9 -14.87 6.60 -0.20
N ARG A 10 -15.67 7.66 -0.24
CA ARG A 10 -17.03 7.60 -0.76
C ARG A 10 -17.01 7.41 -2.27
N CYS A 11 -17.69 6.39 -2.76
CA CYS A 11 -17.81 6.13 -4.18
C CYS A 11 -18.73 7.16 -4.84
N PRO A 12 -18.30 7.84 -5.91
CA PRO A 12 -19.18 8.77 -6.62
C PRO A 12 -20.30 8.05 -7.40
N ASN A 13 -20.18 6.75 -7.66
CA ASN A 13 -21.17 6.00 -8.45
C ASN A 13 -22.27 5.36 -7.58
N CYS A 14 -21.91 4.64 -6.51
CA CYS A 14 -22.89 3.98 -5.63
C CYS A 14 -23.20 4.76 -4.35
N GLY A 15 -22.42 5.78 -4.01
CA GLY A 15 -22.61 6.58 -2.79
C GLY A 15 -22.22 5.87 -1.49
N GLU A 16 -21.80 4.60 -1.54
CA GLU A 16 -21.29 3.85 -0.39
C GLU A 16 -19.86 4.27 -0.04
N THR A 17 -19.47 4.05 1.22
CA THR A 17 -18.11 4.34 1.69
C THR A 17 -17.26 3.08 1.55
N ASN A 18 -16.24 3.11 0.69
CA ASN A 18 -15.32 2.01 0.52
C ASN A 18 -14.12 2.14 1.47
N TYR A 19 -13.76 1.03 2.08
CA TYR A 19 -12.61 0.85 2.94
C TYR A 19 -11.69 -0.20 2.31
N TYR A 20 -10.40 -0.15 2.64
CA TYR A 20 -9.52 -1.28 2.36
C TYR A 20 -9.84 -2.44 3.30
N THR A 21 -9.88 -3.67 2.78
CA THR A 21 -10.03 -4.86 3.61
C THR A 21 -8.86 -5.00 4.59
N ALA A 22 -9.05 -5.71 5.70
CA ALA A 22 -7.99 -6.01 6.65
C ALA A 22 -6.82 -6.75 5.97
N ARG A 23 -7.13 -7.64 5.02
CA ARG A 23 -6.14 -8.34 4.18
C ARG A 23 -5.33 -7.36 3.33
N SER A 24 -6.00 -6.44 2.65
CA SER A 24 -5.36 -5.40 1.83
C SER A 24 -4.43 -4.50 2.65
N ARG A 25 -4.87 -4.06 3.84
CA ARG A 25 -4.02 -3.28 4.75
C ARG A 25 -2.81 -4.07 5.23
N ARG A 26 -2.98 -5.35 5.57
CA ARG A 26 -1.87 -6.23 5.96
C ARG A 26 -0.87 -6.43 4.80
N LYS A 27 -1.34 -6.63 3.57
CA LYS A 27 -0.48 -6.66 2.37
C LYS A 27 0.32 -5.37 2.23
N GLY A 28 -0.32 -4.21 2.40
CA GLY A 28 0.36 -2.90 2.36
C GLY A 28 1.48 -2.77 3.40
N MET A 29 1.23 -3.22 4.64
CA MET A 29 2.25 -3.26 5.69
C MET A 29 3.43 -4.17 5.32
N PHE A 30 3.17 -5.36 4.78
CA PHE A 30 4.22 -6.28 4.31
C PHE A 30 5.04 -5.66 3.18
N ILE A 31 4.40 -5.00 2.22
CA ILE A 31 5.10 -4.34 1.10
C ILE A 31 5.99 -3.20 1.61
N ALA A 32 5.51 -2.41 2.58
CA ALA A 32 6.32 -1.36 3.21
C ALA A 32 7.52 -1.92 4.00
N MET A 33 7.35 -3.07 4.67
CA MET A 33 8.45 -3.74 5.33
C MET A 33 9.48 -4.27 4.32
N LEU A 34 9.01 -4.89 3.24
CA LEU A 34 9.87 -5.39 2.16
C LEU A 34 10.64 -4.27 1.45
N SER A 35 10.03 -3.10 1.22
CA SER A 35 10.72 -1.97 0.60
C SER A 35 11.86 -1.46 1.48
N ASN A 36 11.69 -1.44 2.81
CA ASN A 36 12.75 -1.06 3.74
C ASN A 36 13.90 -2.08 3.73
N LEU A 37 13.58 -3.38 3.77
CA LEU A 37 14.58 -4.45 3.65
C LEU A 37 15.35 -4.38 2.32
N PHE A 38 14.66 -4.06 1.23
CA PHE A 38 15.28 -3.91 -0.08
C PHE A 38 16.31 -2.78 -0.10
N VAL A 39 16.02 -1.64 0.53
CA VAL A 39 16.98 -0.53 0.67
C VAL A 39 18.22 -0.95 1.47
N LEU A 40 18.04 -1.70 2.56
CA LEU A 40 19.16 -2.22 3.36
C LEU A 40 20.06 -3.14 2.53
N VAL A 41 19.46 -4.01 1.71
CA VAL A 41 20.22 -4.90 0.81
C VAL A 41 20.99 -4.10 -0.24
N LEU A 42 20.37 -3.09 -0.87
CA LEU A 42 21.08 -2.23 -1.83
C LEU A 42 22.28 -1.52 -1.19
N ASN A 43 22.13 -1.08 0.05
CA ASN A 43 23.22 -0.46 0.80
C ASN A 43 24.34 -1.46 1.17
N PHE A 44 23.98 -2.70 1.53
CA PHE A 44 24.94 -3.77 1.82
C PHE A 44 25.84 -4.11 0.61
N PHE A 45 25.31 -4.00 -0.61
CA PHE A 45 26.07 -4.20 -1.85
C PHE A 45 26.77 -2.94 -2.38
N ASP A 46 26.80 -1.86 -1.60
CA ASP A 46 27.41 -0.56 -1.95
C ASP A 46 26.93 -0.02 -3.32
N VAL A 47 25.65 -0.23 -3.61
CA VAL A 47 25.05 0.26 -4.86
C VAL A 47 24.98 1.78 -4.81
N SER A 48 25.45 2.43 -5.89
CA SER A 48 25.42 3.89 -5.96
C SER A 48 24.01 4.46 -5.76
N MET A 49 23.92 5.55 -5.02
CA MET A 49 22.66 6.20 -4.65
C MET A 49 21.79 6.55 -5.87
N ALA A 50 22.39 6.97 -6.98
CA ALA A 50 21.67 7.29 -8.21
C ALA A 50 20.92 6.07 -8.79
N ILE A 51 21.58 4.90 -8.80
CA ILE A 51 20.97 3.66 -9.28
C ILE A 51 19.86 3.22 -8.33
N SER A 52 20.10 3.27 -7.01
CA SER A 52 19.11 2.90 -6.00
C SER A 52 17.83 3.74 -6.11
N ILE A 53 17.97 5.06 -6.30
CA ILE A 53 16.82 5.96 -6.50
C ILE A 53 16.06 5.59 -7.78
N GLY A 54 16.77 5.32 -8.88
CA GLY A 54 16.14 4.91 -10.14
C GLY A 54 15.31 3.63 -9.97
N ILE A 55 15.84 2.61 -9.28
CA ILE A 55 15.14 1.36 -9.00
C ILE A 55 13.89 1.62 -8.14
N LEU A 56 14.01 2.42 -7.07
CA LEU A 56 12.88 2.74 -6.19
C LEU A 56 11.75 3.45 -6.94
N VAL A 57 12.06 4.37 -7.85
CA VAL A 57 11.06 5.07 -8.66
C VAL A 57 10.32 4.08 -9.58
N ILE A 58 11.04 3.19 -10.25
CA ILE A 58 10.44 2.16 -11.12
C ILE A 58 9.51 1.26 -10.31
N LEU A 59 9.96 0.79 -9.13
CA LEU A 59 9.14 -0.02 -8.23
C LEU A 59 7.90 0.71 -7.75
N LEU A 60 8.01 2.01 -7.44
CA LEU A 60 6.89 2.83 -7.00
C LEU A 60 5.83 2.95 -8.11
N ILE A 61 6.24 3.24 -9.34
CA ILE A 61 5.34 3.31 -10.50
C ILE A 61 4.65 1.96 -10.70
N GLY A 62 5.41 0.87 -10.72
CA GLY A 62 4.87 -0.48 -10.83
C GLY A 62 3.87 -0.80 -9.72
N TYR A 63 4.18 -0.42 -8.48
CA TYR A 63 3.27 -0.59 -7.35
C TYR A 63 1.95 0.15 -7.57
N TYR A 64 1.97 1.43 -7.93
CA TYR A 64 0.74 2.20 -8.18
C TYR A 64 -0.13 1.63 -9.29
N LEU A 65 0.49 1.11 -10.36
CA LEU A 65 -0.22 0.43 -11.44
C LEU A 65 -0.86 -0.89 -10.97
N LEU A 66 -0.24 -1.57 -10.00
CA LEU A 66 -0.72 -2.84 -9.46
C LEU A 66 -1.69 -2.70 -8.28
N ILE A 67 -1.77 -1.54 -7.62
CA ILE A 67 -2.72 -1.28 -6.52
C ILE A 67 -4.14 -1.77 -6.83
N PRO A 68 -4.78 -1.41 -7.97
CA PRO A 68 -6.16 -1.81 -8.23
C PRO A 68 -6.34 -3.33 -8.36
N PHE A 69 -5.27 -4.08 -8.65
CA PHE A 69 -5.29 -5.54 -8.77
C PHE A 69 -4.90 -6.26 -7.48
N LEU A 70 -4.08 -5.62 -6.64
CA LEU A 70 -3.55 -6.21 -5.40
C LEU A 70 -4.45 -5.97 -4.19
N PHE A 71 -5.17 -4.84 -4.18
CA PHE A 71 -5.98 -4.37 -3.06
C PHE A 71 -7.47 -4.57 -3.34
N GLU A 72 -8.12 -5.31 -2.44
CA GLU A 72 -9.57 -5.45 -2.38
C GLU A 72 -10.17 -4.31 -1.54
N LEU A 73 -11.29 -3.78 -2.01
CA LEU A 73 -12.13 -2.81 -1.31
C LEU A 73 -13.38 -3.51 -0.76
N THR A 74 -13.86 -3.02 0.38
CA THR A 74 -15.08 -3.48 1.07
C THR A 74 -15.89 -2.26 1.48
N ASN A 75 -17.22 -2.38 1.55
CA ASN A 75 -18.12 -1.30 1.98
C ASN A 75 -18.31 -1.23 3.51
N HIS A 76 -17.62 -2.08 4.26
CA HIS A 76 -17.62 -2.07 5.73
C HIS A 76 -16.20 -1.92 6.25
N GLU A 77 -16.02 -1.23 7.37
CA GLU A 77 -14.72 -1.20 8.03
C GLU A 77 -14.47 -2.53 8.76
N GLU A 78 -13.54 -3.33 8.26
CA GLU A 78 -13.09 -4.54 8.94
C GLU A 78 -12.12 -4.17 10.07
N PRO A 79 -12.16 -4.82 11.25
CA PRO A 79 -11.11 -4.71 12.25
C PRO A 79 -9.81 -5.41 11.79
N LEU A 80 -8.66 -4.95 12.28
CA LEU A 80 -7.35 -5.59 12.02
C LEU A 80 -6.99 -6.68 13.05
N TRP A 81 -7.82 -6.85 14.08
CA TRP A 81 -7.68 -7.82 15.18
C TRP A 81 -8.62 -9.00 15.00
#